data_AF-A0A1A2LBY3-F1
#
_entry.id   AF-A0A1A2LBY3-F1
#
_cell.length_a   1.000
_cell.length_b   1.000
_cell.length_c   1.000
_cell.angle_alpha   90.00
_cell.angle_beta   90.00
_cell.angle_gamma   90.00
#
_symmetry.space_group_name_H-M   'P 1'
#
loop_
_entity.id
_entity.type
_entity.pdbx_description
1 polymer ?
#
loop_
_entity_poly.entity_id
_entity_poly.type
_entity_poly.pdbx_seq_one_letter_code
_entity_poly.pdbx_strand_id
1 'polypeptide(L)'
;MTPRVVAKDPGPTPEALVALRNSRLWETHARRCTGAERDHALWAAAQWSSTHQMLMAAAPGIRRVPLRRGAVEKKMSAGSYVYLVVVGGILLFIVGSSVWRLFT
;
A
#
# COMPACT_ATOMS: atom_id res chain seq x y z
N MET A 1 -13.80 -41.65 -30.97
CA MET A 1 -12.67 -40.93 -30.34
C MET A 1 -13.01 -39.44 -30.34
N THR A 2 -13.51 -38.91 -29.23
CA THR A 2 -13.76 -37.46 -29.09
C THR A 2 -12.42 -36.77 -28.83
N PRO A 3 -12.10 -35.68 -29.55
CA PRO A 3 -10.86 -34.97 -29.31
C PRO A 3 -10.95 -34.32 -27.93
N ARG A 4 -10.01 -34.70 -27.05
CA ARG A 4 -9.81 -34.05 -25.76
C ARG A 4 -9.28 -32.64 -26.06
N VAL A 5 -10.17 -31.66 -26.13
CA VAL A 5 -9.80 -30.25 -26.19
C VAL A 5 -9.07 -29.96 -24.89
N VAL A 6 -7.75 -29.95 -24.93
CA VAL A 6 -6.91 -29.43 -23.84
C VAL A 6 -7.19 -27.94 -23.82
N ALA A 7 -8.05 -27.51 -22.90
CA ALA A 7 -8.24 -26.10 -22.63
C ALA A 7 -6.85 -25.53 -22.32
N LYS A 8 -6.31 -24.73 -23.24
CA LYS A 8 -5.10 -23.96 -23.01
C LYS A 8 -5.42 -23.06 -21.82
N ASP A 9 -4.76 -23.30 -20.68
CA ASP A 9 -4.92 -22.44 -19.52
C ASP A 9 -4.79 -20.99 -20.00
N PRO A 10 -5.76 -20.13 -19.66
CA PRO A 10 -5.69 -18.74 -20.08
C PRO A 10 -4.37 -18.19 -19.55
N GLY A 11 -3.49 -17.81 -20.47
CA GLY A 11 -2.22 -17.22 -20.11
C GLY A 11 -2.43 -15.99 -19.23
N PRO A 12 -1.38 -15.56 -18.50
CA PRO A 12 -1.49 -14.43 -17.58
C PRO A 12 -2.08 -13.21 -18.30
N THR A 13 -3.11 -12.63 -17.71
CA THR A 13 -3.71 -11.40 -18.22
C THR A 13 -2.67 -10.27 -18.16
N PRO A 14 -2.73 -9.28 -19.07
CA PRO A 14 -1.83 -8.13 -19.03
C PRO A 14 -1.80 -7.44 -17.66
N GLU A 15 -2.94 -7.36 -16.99
CA GLU A 15 -3.08 -6.80 -15.65
C GLU A 15 -2.35 -7.62 -14.59
N ALA A 16 -2.37 -8.95 -14.70
CA ALA A 16 -1.62 -9.83 -13.83
C ALA A 16 -0.10 -9.57 -13.99
N LEU A 17 0.39 -9.46 -15.23
CA LEU A 17 1.80 -9.15 -15.49
C LEU A 17 2.22 -7.79 -14.89
N VAL A 18 1.35 -6.78 -14.97
CA VAL A 18 1.60 -5.47 -14.33
C VAL A 18 1.64 -5.59 -12.81
N ALA A 19 0.73 -6.35 -12.20
CA ALA A 19 0.73 -6.58 -10.76
C ALA A 19 2.01 -7.31 -10.31
N LEU A 20 2.45 -8.32 -11.06
CA LEU A 20 3.71 -9.04 -10.82
C LEU A 20 4.93 -8.13 -10.96
N ARG A 21 4.96 -7.26 -11.98
CA ARG A 21 6.03 -6.29 -12.15
C ARG A 21 6.11 -5.33 -10.95
N ASN A 22 4.96 -4.80 -10.53
CA ASN A 22 4.91 -3.85 -9.42
C ASN A 22 5.34 -4.49 -8.10
N SER A 23 4.94 -5.75 -7.83
CA SER A 23 5.41 -6.45 -6.63
C SER A 23 6.93 -6.57 -6.61
N ARG A 24 7.55 -6.96 -7.73
CA ARG A 24 9.02 -7.07 -7.86
C ARG A 24 9.74 -5.73 -7.70
N LEU A 25 9.17 -4.65 -8.20
CA LEU A 25 9.73 -3.31 -8.02
C LEU A 25 9.74 -2.90 -6.55
N TRP A 26 8.64 -3.14 -5.83
CA TRP A 26 8.55 -2.85 -4.39
C TRP A 26 9.45 -3.75 -3.54
N GLU A 27 9.58 -5.03 -3.88
CA GLU A 27 10.57 -5.92 -3.23
C GLU A 27 12.00 -5.41 -3.42
N THR A 28 12.33 -4.96 -4.63
CA THR A 28 13.65 -4.41 -4.93
C THR A 28 13.90 -3.11 -4.17
N HIS A 29 12.87 -2.26 -4.04
CA HIS A 29 12.93 -1.04 -3.25
C HIS A 29 13.11 -1.34 -1.76
N ALA A 30 12.36 -2.32 -1.22
CA ALA A 30 12.49 -2.76 0.17
C ALA A 30 13.91 -3.22 0.53
N ARG A 31 14.64 -3.83 -0.42
CA ARG A 31 16.06 -4.22 -0.22
C ARG A 31 17.01 -3.03 -0.10
N ARG A 32 16.62 -1.86 -0.61
CA ARG A 32 17.41 -0.62 -0.57
C ARG A 32 17.03 0.29 0.61
N CYS A 33 15.90 0.03 1.25
CA CYS A 33 15.37 0.83 2.36
C CYS A 33 15.58 0.14 3.73
N THR A 34 15.43 0.90 4.81
CA THR A 34 15.51 0.41 6.19
C THR A 34 14.37 0.97 7.05
N GLY A 35 14.05 0.29 8.16
CA GLY A 35 13.02 0.75 9.10
C GLY A 35 11.62 0.85 8.46
N ALA A 36 10.87 1.89 8.83
CA ALA A 36 9.48 2.07 8.41
C ALA A 36 9.29 2.12 6.88
N GLU A 37 10.26 2.66 6.14
CA GLU A 37 10.22 2.69 4.67
C GLU A 37 10.31 1.29 4.07
N ARG A 38 11.14 0.41 4.67
CA ARG A 38 11.24 -0.99 4.25
C ARG A 38 9.94 -1.73 4.53
N ASP A 39 9.34 -1.51 5.70
CA ASP A 39 8.09 -2.17 6.08
C ASP A 39 6.93 -1.76 5.15
N HIS A 40 6.86 -0.47 4.80
CA HIS A 40 5.89 0.02 3.83
C HIS A 40 6.13 -0.56 2.42
N ALA A 41 7.39 -0.63 1.98
CA ALA A 41 7.74 -1.23 0.69
C ALA A 41 7.39 -2.73 0.63
N LEU A 42 7.61 -3.48 1.72
CA LEU A 42 7.20 -4.88 1.82
C LEU A 42 5.69 -5.05 1.83
N TRP A 43 4.97 -4.16 2.53
CA TRP A 43 3.51 -4.14 2.52
C TRP A 43 2.95 -3.88 1.12
N ALA A 44 3.49 -2.89 0.41
CA ALA A 44 3.12 -2.59 -0.97
C ALA A 44 3.41 -3.78 -1.91
N ALA A 45 4.56 -4.44 -1.75
CA ALA A 45 4.89 -5.65 -2.50
C ALA A 45 3.87 -6.78 -2.27
N ALA A 46 3.48 -7.01 -1.01
CA ALA A 46 2.48 -8.02 -0.65
C ALA A 46 1.11 -7.71 -1.26
N GLN A 47 0.69 -6.43 -1.27
CA GLN A 47 -0.57 -6.01 -1.89
C GLN A 47 -0.59 -6.27 -3.40
N TRP A 48 0.51 -6.00 -4.11
CA TRP A 48 0.60 -6.28 -5.54
C TRP A 48 0.67 -7.78 -5.85
N SER A 49 1.33 -8.56 -4.99
CA SER A 49 1.40 -10.02 -5.10
C SER A 49 0.03 -10.69 -4.93
N SER A 50 -0.76 -10.26 -3.94
CA SER A 50 -2.12 -10.75 -3.75
C SER A 50 -3.04 -10.37 -4.92
N THR A 51 -2.85 -9.18 -5.48
CA THR A 51 -3.57 -8.73 -6.69
C THR A 51 -3.24 -9.60 -7.90
N HIS A 52 -1.96 -9.97 -8.09
CA HIS A 52 -1.55 -10.90 -9.14
C HIS A 52 -2.22 -12.27 -8.96
N GLN A 53 -2.21 -12.84 -7.75
CA GLN A 53 -2.88 -14.12 -7.47
C GLN A 53 -4.39 -14.05 -7.74
N MET A 54 -5.04 -12.96 -7.34
CA MET A 54 -6.47 -12.74 -7.60
C MET A 54 -6.77 -12.65 -9.11
N LEU A 55 -5.92 -11.99 -9.89
CA LEU A 55 -6.07 -11.87 -11.34
C LEU A 55 -5.79 -13.17 -12.08
N MET A 56 -4.86 -13.99 -11.59
CA MET A 56 -4.58 -15.32 -12.13
C MET A 56 -5.67 -16.34 -11.78
N ALA A 57 -6.35 -16.17 -10.64
CA ALA A 57 -7.45 -17.03 -10.20
C ALA A 57 -8.82 -16.63 -10.79
N ALA A 58 -8.96 -15.40 -11.29
CA ALA A 58 -10.20 -14.93 -11.91
C ALA A 58 -10.32 -15.41 -13.36
N ALA A 59 -11.44 -16.06 -13.69
CA ALA A 59 -11.72 -16.50 -15.07
C ALA A 59 -11.76 -15.30 -16.05
N PRO A 60 -11.22 -15.43 -17.27
CA PRO A 60 -11.23 -14.34 -18.25
C PRO A 60 -12.67 -14.00 -18.61
N GLY A 61 -13.09 -12.75 -18.37
CA GLY A 61 -14.37 -12.22 -18.85
C GLY A 61 -15.31 -11.65 -17.78
N ILE A 62 -15.09 -11.93 -16.49
CA ILE A 62 -16.02 -11.46 -15.43
C ILE A 62 -15.25 -10.75 -14.32
N ARG A 63 -14.87 -9.51 -14.58
CA ARG A 63 -14.87 -8.36 -13.66
C ARG A 63 -13.74 -7.43 -14.03
N ARG A 64 -14.11 -6.16 -14.27
CA ARG A 64 -13.20 -5.03 -14.08
C ARG A 64 -12.78 -5.06 -12.61
N VAL A 65 -11.70 -5.76 -12.29
CA VAL A 65 -11.05 -5.65 -10.99
C VAL A 65 -10.53 -4.21 -10.97
N PRO A 66 -11.03 -3.32 -10.10
CA PRO A 66 -10.37 -2.04 -9.93
C PRO A 66 -8.99 -2.36 -9.37
N LEU A 67 -7.99 -2.39 -10.25
CA LEU A 67 -6.59 -2.32 -9.89
C LEU A 67 -6.49 -1.11 -8.99
N ARG A 68 -6.54 -1.32 -7.67
CA ARG A 68 -6.31 -0.27 -6.69
C ARG A 68 -4.89 0.18 -6.98
N ARG A 69 -4.75 1.25 -7.78
CA ARG A 69 -3.51 2.02 -7.88
C ARG A 69 -3.02 2.14 -6.46
N GLY A 70 -1.84 1.58 -6.24
CA GLY A 70 -1.26 1.26 -4.94
C GLY A 70 -1.62 2.35 -3.95
N ALA A 71 -2.04 1.92 -2.75
CA ALA A 71 -2.54 2.74 -1.67
C ALA A 71 -2.16 4.19 -1.91
N VAL A 72 -3.12 4.97 -2.44
CA VAL A 72 -2.98 6.42 -2.44
C VAL A 72 -2.81 6.70 -0.97
N GLU A 73 -1.55 6.87 -0.53
CA GLU A 73 -1.21 7.45 0.75
C GLU A 73 -2.20 8.57 0.87
N LYS A 74 -3.09 8.49 1.86
CA LYS A 74 -4.05 9.54 2.10
C LYS A 74 -3.19 10.78 2.25
N LYS A 75 -3.11 11.59 1.20
CA LYS A 75 -2.33 12.82 1.19
C LYS A 75 -2.72 13.49 2.47
N MET A 76 -1.78 13.59 3.41
CA MET A 76 -2.07 14.11 4.72
C MET A 76 -2.68 15.48 4.46
N SER A 77 -4.00 15.59 4.71
CA SER A 77 -4.73 16.80 4.33
C SER A 77 -4.04 17.95 5.05
N ALA A 78 -3.90 19.11 4.42
CA ALA A 78 -3.34 20.29 5.09
C ALA A 78 -4.02 20.53 6.45
N GLY A 79 -5.30 20.19 6.57
CA GLY A 79 -6.04 20.20 7.82
C GLY A 79 -5.50 19.25 8.90
N SER A 80 -5.00 18.06 8.56
CA SER A 80 -4.34 17.16 9.52
C SER A 80 -3.01 17.71 10.03
N TYR A 81 -2.24 18.42 9.19
CA TYR A 81 -1.00 19.06 9.63
C TYR A 81 -1.28 20.22 10.58
N VAL A 82 -2.21 21.11 10.22
CA VAL A 82 -2.63 22.23 11.08
C VAL A 82 -3.17 21.72 12.41
N TYR A 83 -3.98 20.65 12.39
CA TYR A 83 -4.49 20.02 13.61
C TYR A 83 -3.35 19.53 14.52
N LEU A 84 -2.34 18.84 13.95
CA LEU A 84 -1.19 18.36 14.73
C LEU A 84 -0.37 19.51 15.33
N VAL A 85 -0.16 20.60 14.58
CA VAL A 85 0.57 21.78 15.07
C VAL A 85 -0.20 22.45 16.22
N VAL A 86 -1.51 22.65 16.08
CA VAL A 86 -2.33 23.28 17.11
C VAL A 86 -2.40 22.42 18.37
N VAL A 87 -2.68 21.12 18.23
CA VAL A 87 -2.75 20.20 19.38
C VAL A 87 -1.39 20.08 20.06
N GLY A 88 -0.30 19.95 19.28
CA GLY A 88 1.06 19.91 19.82
C GLY A 88 1.43 21.18 20.57
N GLY A 89 1.07 22.36 20.04
CA GLY A 89 1.31 23.65 20.69
C GLY A 89 0.56 23.79 22.02
N ILE A 90 -0.73 23.39 22.05
CA ILE A 90 -1.52 23.40 23.29
C ILE A 90 -0.90 22.47 24.34
N LEU A 91 -0.48 21.28 23.93
CA LEU A 91 0.12 20.30 24.84
C LEU A 91 1.42 20.84 25.46
N LEU A 92 2.29 21.43 24.63
CA LEU A 92 3.52 22.08 25.09
C LEU A 92 3.25 23.26 26.01
N PHE A 93 2.21 24.04 25.75
CA PHE A 93 1.81 25.15 26.63
C PHE A 93 1.34 24.66 28.00
N ILE A 94 0.53 23.59 28.06
CA ILE A 94 0.07 23.00 29.32
C ILE A 94 1.25 22.44 30.11
N VAL A 95 2.15 21.72 29.44
CA VAL A 95 3.35 21.17 30.08
C VAL A 95 4.25 22.30 30.59
N GLY A 96 4.55 23.29 29.75
CA GLY A 96 5.38 24.44 30.11
C GLY A 96 4.79 25.26 31.25
N SER A 97 3.48 25.49 31.27
CA SER A 97 2.81 26.20 32.37
C SER A 97 2.77 25.39 33.67
N SER A 98 2.62 24.07 33.57
CA SER A 98 2.68 23.18 34.75
C SER A 98 4.07 23.17 35.37
N VAL A 99 5.11 23.07 34.53
CA VAL A 99 6.52 23.16 34.94
C VAL A 99 6.81 24.53 35.54
N TRP A 100 6.38 25.61 34.89
CA TRP A 100 6.55 26.97 35.41
C TRP A 100 5.95 27.12 36.81
N ARG A 101 4.72 26.66 37.01
CA ARG A 101 4.05 26.65 38.33
C ARG A 101 4.72 25.77 39.39
N LEU A 102 5.55 24.81 39.01
CA LEU A 102 6.31 23.99 39.95
C LEU A 102 7.59 24.69 40.43
N PHE A 103 8.10 25.66 39.67
CA PHE A 103 9.33 26.39 39.96
C PHE A 103 9.11 27.83 40.45
N THR A 104 7.85 28.30 40.47
CA THR A 104 7.41 29.57 41.09
C THR A 104 6.61 29.30 42.34
#